data_AF-A0A345XUI5-F1
#
_entry.id   AF-A0A345XUI5-F1
#
_cell.length_a   1.000
_cell.length_b   1.000
_cell.length_c   1.000
_cell.angle_alpha   90.00
_cell.angle_beta   90.00
_cell.angle_gamma   90.00
#
_symmetry.space_group_name_H-M   'P 1'
#
loop_
_entity.id
_entity.type
_entity.pdbx_description
1 polymer ?
#
loop_
_entity_poly.entity_id
_entity_poly.type
_entity_poly.pdbx_seq_one_letter_code
_entity_poly.pdbx_strand_id
1 'polypeptide(L)'
;MGTLWTRSRDPMTACAETCADYLAALDGPPDAGRLRLAASLGALLGTRGFDALLHAGAAALDAAEPGGGAPGASGESEARLALRLADTALEIRRKSKGAWRLRARALETLERPSEAIEAYERYLELSEGGPAAYEVALHLATLKERRACLAQALEPGADGGGTDGCPYARAFAEAVHGERPEAETRRAFTAHVGARMRERGAADPDVRRLTALYATYCRLAAQPRITDPLLGDCEPLGIGELRGLVEGRRVCLVSNAGELATGPDARGAEIDAYDLVVRCDAYRAGTPGGGARTDVHAVSPAPSARRAQLRHARWYEPVRARIVFAESGDDWQRAVRELVPGAQRYAGDVALRRPLADPALIGEGGWGGRPSTAFTVLRLLDFLDVSSAIDLFGYELPGQLRREEREWVTAHAKGSGEIRMSLR
;
A
#
# COMPACT_ATOMS: atom_id res chain seq x y z
N MET A 1 -4.41 -48.60 -41.03
CA MET A 1 -4.93 -47.25 -40.71
C MET A 1 -4.38 -46.85 -39.35
N GLY A 2 -3.26 -46.14 -39.33
CA GLY A 2 -2.61 -45.68 -38.11
C GLY A 2 -3.25 -44.38 -37.62
N THR A 3 -3.81 -44.41 -36.42
CA THR A 3 -4.31 -43.24 -35.71
C THR A 3 -3.12 -42.49 -35.13
N LEU A 4 -2.77 -41.37 -35.76
CA LEU A 4 -1.83 -40.37 -35.24
C LEU A 4 -2.44 -39.74 -33.98
N TRP A 5 -2.17 -40.33 -32.82
CA TRP A 5 -2.29 -39.63 -31.55
C TRP A 5 -1.18 -38.57 -31.51
N THR A 6 -1.55 -37.31 -31.77
CA THR A 6 -0.75 -36.15 -31.40
C THR A 6 -0.58 -36.18 -29.89
N ARG A 7 0.55 -36.74 -29.40
CA ARG A 7 0.96 -36.61 -28.00
C ARG A 7 0.98 -35.12 -27.68
N SER A 8 0.15 -34.67 -26.73
CA SER A 8 0.28 -33.33 -26.16
C SER A 8 1.72 -33.21 -25.66
N ARG A 9 2.48 -32.28 -26.22
CA ARG A 9 3.88 -32.06 -25.86
C ARG A 9 3.93 -31.73 -24.37
N ASP A 10 4.81 -32.38 -23.64
CA ASP A 10 5.02 -32.09 -22.22
C ASP A 10 5.37 -30.60 -22.05
N PRO A 11 4.63 -29.82 -21.22
CA PRO A 11 4.79 -28.38 -21.12
C PRO A 11 6.21 -27.98 -20.70
N MET A 12 6.84 -28.77 -19.82
CA MET A 12 8.22 -28.53 -19.39
C MET A 12 9.21 -28.72 -20.55
N THR A 13 8.99 -29.71 -21.42
CA THR A 13 9.84 -29.93 -22.59
C THR A 13 9.74 -28.78 -23.61
N ALA A 14 8.53 -28.30 -23.90
CA ALA A 14 8.34 -27.14 -24.78
C ALA A 14 8.95 -25.85 -24.19
N CYS A 15 8.86 -25.68 -22.87
CA CYS A 15 9.48 -24.58 -22.15
C CYS A 15 11.02 -24.64 -22.20
N ALA A 16 11.59 -25.83 -22.02
CA ALA A 16 13.04 -26.04 -22.09
C ALA A 16 13.62 -25.64 -23.46
N GLU A 17 12.91 -25.94 -24.55
CA GLU A 17 13.31 -25.50 -25.89
C GLU A 17 13.30 -23.97 -25.99
N THR A 18 12.26 -23.31 -25.50
CA THR A 18 12.22 -21.82 -25.46
C THR A 18 13.38 -21.23 -24.65
N CYS A 19 13.73 -21.84 -23.52
CA CYS A 19 14.88 -21.42 -22.71
C CYS A 19 16.21 -21.61 -23.45
N ALA A 20 16.38 -22.74 -24.14
CA ALA A 20 17.58 -23.02 -24.92
C ALA A 20 17.72 -22.06 -26.11
N ASP A 21 16.62 -21.76 -26.81
CA ASP A 21 16.59 -20.80 -27.91
C ASP A 21 16.95 -19.39 -27.42
N TYR A 22 16.41 -18.96 -26.27
CA TYR A 22 16.79 -17.68 -25.66
C TYR A 22 18.28 -17.64 -25.35
N LEU A 23 18.84 -18.68 -24.72
CA LEU A 23 20.28 -18.76 -24.41
C LEU A 23 21.15 -18.75 -25.67
N ALA A 24 20.73 -19.42 -26.75
CA ALA A 24 21.44 -19.46 -28.01
C ALA A 24 21.41 -18.11 -28.76
N ALA A 25 20.34 -17.33 -28.55
CA ALA A 25 20.17 -16.00 -29.12
C ALA A 25 20.82 -14.88 -28.28
N LEU A 26 21.39 -15.18 -27.11
CA LEU A 26 22.08 -14.18 -26.29
C LEU A 26 23.29 -13.61 -27.02
N ASP A 27 23.27 -12.32 -27.30
CA ASP A 27 24.35 -11.56 -27.89
C ASP A 27 24.64 -10.26 -27.10
N GLY A 28 25.77 -9.62 -27.42
CA GLY A 28 26.20 -8.36 -26.80
C GLY A 28 27.04 -8.51 -25.52
N PRO A 29 27.43 -7.37 -24.91
CA PRO A 29 28.28 -7.37 -23.72
C PRO A 29 27.56 -7.96 -22.51
N PRO A 30 28.29 -8.62 -21.59
CA PRO A 30 27.70 -9.27 -20.43
C PRO A 30 27.03 -8.24 -19.50
N ASP A 31 25.73 -8.39 -19.34
CA ASP A 31 24.93 -7.69 -18.33
C ASP A 31 24.71 -8.59 -17.11
N ALA A 32 24.79 -8.01 -15.90
CA ALA A 32 24.68 -8.77 -14.65
C ALA A 32 23.28 -9.40 -14.48
N GLY A 33 22.22 -8.77 -15.00
CA GLY A 33 20.87 -9.32 -15.03
C GLY A 33 20.80 -10.54 -15.96
N ARG A 34 21.27 -10.38 -17.20
CA ARG A 34 21.31 -11.48 -18.18
C ARG A 34 22.18 -12.66 -17.75
N LEU A 35 23.29 -12.42 -17.04
CA LEU A 35 24.11 -13.49 -16.46
C LEU A 35 23.36 -14.29 -15.39
N ARG A 36 22.64 -13.61 -14.48
CA ARG A 36 21.81 -14.26 -13.46
C ARG A 36 20.66 -15.05 -14.09
N LEU A 37 20.03 -14.50 -15.13
CA LEU A 37 19.01 -15.19 -15.91
C LEU A 37 19.60 -16.45 -16.57
N ALA A 38 20.72 -16.34 -17.27
CA ALA A 38 21.36 -17.48 -17.93
C ALA A 38 21.70 -18.62 -16.94
N ALA A 39 22.22 -18.27 -15.76
CA ALA A 39 22.47 -19.24 -14.70
C ALA A 39 21.19 -19.93 -14.21
N SER A 40 20.10 -19.15 -14.02
CA SER A 40 18.81 -19.68 -13.60
C SER A 40 18.16 -20.58 -14.66
N LEU A 41 18.29 -20.23 -15.94
CA LEU A 41 17.85 -21.07 -17.05
C LEU A 41 18.66 -22.37 -17.13
N GLY A 42 19.98 -22.31 -16.90
CA GLY A 42 20.81 -23.51 -16.80
C GLY A 42 20.36 -24.46 -15.69
N ALA A 43 20.02 -23.91 -14.52
CA ALA A 43 19.47 -24.70 -13.41
C ALA A 43 18.10 -25.31 -13.74
N LEU A 44 17.22 -24.55 -14.41
CA LEU A 44 15.94 -25.06 -14.90
C LEU A 44 16.13 -26.19 -15.92
N LEU A 45 17.01 -26.04 -16.90
CA LEU A 45 17.26 -27.05 -17.93
C LEU A 45 17.86 -28.34 -17.35
N GLY A 46 18.70 -28.23 -16.32
CA GLY A 46 19.30 -29.37 -15.63
C GLY A 46 18.34 -30.11 -14.70
N THR A 47 17.53 -29.38 -13.91
CA THR A 47 16.66 -29.99 -12.90
C THR A 47 15.26 -30.32 -13.40
N ARG A 48 14.75 -29.51 -14.35
CA ARG A 48 13.34 -29.49 -14.78
C ARG A 48 12.35 -29.40 -13.62
N GLY A 49 12.76 -28.74 -12.54
CA GLY A 49 11.98 -28.58 -11.32
C GLY A 49 11.02 -27.39 -11.39
N PHE A 50 9.88 -27.50 -10.70
CA PHE A 50 8.89 -26.42 -10.62
C PHE A 50 9.45 -25.15 -9.95
N ASP A 51 10.26 -25.29 -8.90
CA ASP A 51 10.84 -24.13 -8.22
C ASP A 51 11.90 -23.44 -9.09
N ALA A 52 12.71 -24.22 -9.82
CA ALA A 52 13.65 -23.69 -10.80
C ALA A 52 12.93 -22.94 -11.94
N LEU A 53 11.72 -23.38 -12.33
CA LEU A 53 10.88 -22.70 -13.32
C LEU A 53 10.43 -21.32 -12.82
N LEU A 54 9.95 -21.24 -11.58
CA LEU A 54 9.56 -19.97 -10.97
C LEU A 54 10.76 -19.04 -10.75
N HIS A 55 11.90 -19.58 -10.31
CA HIS A 55 13.13 -18.82 -10.13
C HIS A 55 13.68 -18.26 -11.45
N ALA A 56 13.69 -19.05 -12.52
CA ALA A 56 14.08 -18.57 -13.85
C ALA A 56 13.10 -17.49 -14.36
N GLY A 57 11.81 -17.64 -14.09
CA GLY A 57 10.82 -16.61 -14.40
C GLY A 57 11.06 -15.30 -13.67
N ALA A 58 11.37 -15.37 -12.36
CA ALA A 58 11.72 -14.19 -11.57
C ALA A 58 13.01 -13.52 -12.08
N ALA A 59 14.04 -14.31 -12.39
CA ALA A 59 15.28 -13.80 -12.96
C ALA A 59 15.06 -13.14 -14.33
N ALA A 60 14.09 -13.62 -15.11
CA ALA A 60 13.72 -13.02 -16.39
C ALA A 60 13.04 -11.66 -16.20
N LEU A 61 12.19 -11.50 -15.18
CA LEU A 61 11.65 -10.18 -14.82
C LEU A 61 12.74 -9.21 -14.36
N ASP A 62 13.65 -9.66 -13.50
CA ASP A 62 14.72 -8.80 -12.97
C ASP A 62 15.67 -8.35 -14.09
N ALA A 63 15.83 -9.16 -15.15
CA ALA A 63 16.58 -8.80 -16.35
C ALA A 63 15.79 -7.88 -17.31
N ALA A 64 14.46 -7.90 -17.23
CA ALA A 64 13.58 -7.04 -18.01
C ALA A 64 13.42 -5.63 -17.42
N GLU A 65 13.58 -5.48 -16.10
CA GLU A 65 13.51 -4.19 -15.42
C GLU A 65 14.70 -3.28 -15.80
N PRO A 66 14.46 -2.00 -16.14
CA PRO A 66 15.52 -1.09 -16.56
C PRO A 66 16.39 -0.68 -15.36
N GLY A 67 17.40 -1.50 -15.07
CA GLY A 67 18.54 -1.11 -14.25
C GLY A 67 19.37 -0.03 -14.94
N GLY A 68 18.92 1.22 -14.92
CA GLY A 68 19.77 2.40 -15.14
C GLY A 68 20.50 2.52 -16.50
N GLY A 69 19.89 2.11 -17.62
CA GLY A 69 20.47 2.30 -18.96
C GLY A 69 19.42 2.35 -20.06
N ALA A 70 19.48 3.42 -20.87
CA ALA A 70 18.80 3.75 -22.14
C ALA A 70 17.49 3.00 -22.56
N PRO A 71 16.44 3.72 -23.00
CA PRO A 71 15.19 3.11 -23.45
C PRO A 71 15.32 2.51 -24.87
N GLY A 72 14.90 1.26 -25.01
CA GLY A 72 14.62 0.60 -26.30
C GLY A 72 15.17 -0.83 -26.39
N ALA A 73 14.27 -1.81 -26.52
CA ALA A 73 14.49 -3.22 -26.90
C ALA A 73 15.06 -4.22 -25.86
N SER A 74 15.81 -3.82 -24.83
CA SER A 74 16.60 -4.79 -24.04
C SER A 74 15.84 -5.66 -23.01
N GLY A 75 14.58 -5.37 -22.70
CA GLY A 75 13.81 -6.09 -21.66
C GLY A 75 12.52 -6.76 -22.12
N GLU A 76 12.08 -6.52 -23.34
CA GLU A 76 10.81 -7.08 -23.85
C GLU A 76 10.92 -8.60 -24.10
N SER A 77 12.09 -9.05 -24.59
CA SER A 77 12.36 -10.49 -24.80
C SER A 77 12.33 -11.25 -23.48
N GLU A 78 12.98 -10.70 -22.47
CA GLU A 78 13.05 -11.20 -21.10
C GLU A 78 11.66 -11.20 -20.44
N ALA A 79 10.86 -10.15 -20.63
CA ALA A 79 9.47 -10.10 -20.14
C ALA A 79 8.58 -11.14 -20.85
N ARG A 80 8.74 -11.33 -22.16
CA ARG A 80 8.05 -12.40 -22.92
C ARG A 80 8.46 -13.79 -22.44
N LEU A 81 9.74 -13.99 -22.13
CA LEU A 81 10.24 -15.23 -21.54
C LEU A 81 9.64 -15.46 -20.14
N ALA A 82 9.61 -14.45 -19.28
CA ALA A 82 8.99 -14.52 -17.96
C ALA A 82 7.50 -14.92 -18.06
N LEU A 83 6.76 -14.33 -18.99
CA LEU A 83 5.37 -14.66 -19.25
C LEU A 83 5.20 -16.13 -19.65
N ARG A 84 6.04 -16.62 -20.58
CA ARG A 84 6.01 -18.02 -21.03
C ARG A 84 6.33 -19.00 -19.90
N LEU A 85 7.29 -18.67 -19.03
CA LEU A 85 7.64 -19.46 -17.85
C LEU A 85 6.49 -19.50 -16.84
N ALA A 86 5.80 -18.37 -16.63
CA ALA A 86 4.61 -18.30 -15.79
C ALA A 86 3.47 -19.17 -16.32
N ASP A 87 3.20 -19.11 -17.63
CA ASP A 87 2.15 -19.90 -18.29
C ASP A 87 2.44 -21.39 -18.20
N THR A 88 3.69 -21.79 -18.45
CA THR A 88 4.13 -23.17 -18.24
C THR A 88 3.93 -23.60 -16.78
N ALA A 89 4.25 -22.74 -15.82
CA ALA A 89 4.03 -23.04 -14.41
C ALA A 89 2.54 -23.20 -14.07
N LEU A 90 1.65 -22.44 -14.71
CA LEU A 90 0.20 -22.56 -14.55
C LEU A 90 -0.38 -23.80 -15.24
N GLU A 91 0.19 -24.23 -16.36
CA GLU A 91 -0.14 -25.51 -17.01
C GLU A 91 0.20 -26.70 -16.09
N ILE A 92 1.33 -26.65 -15.40
CA ILE A 92 1.76 -27.70 -14.46
C ILE A 92 1.00 -27.61 -13.12
N ARG A 93 0.84 -26.39 -12.57
CA ARG A 93 0.18 -26.13 -11.28
C ARG A 93 -0.73 -24.89 -11.36
N ARG A 94 -1.97 -25.10 -11.81
CA ARG A 94 -3.00 -24.04 -11.95
C ARG A 94 -3.27 -23.18 -10.72
N LYS A 95 -3.05 -23.72 -9.51
CA LYS A 95 -3.28 -23.01 -8.22
C LYS A 95 -2.00 -22.42 -7.61
N SER A 96 -0.93 -22.26 -8.38
CA SER A 96 0.31 -21.67 -7.89
C SER A 96 0.20 -20.15 -7.74
N LYS A 97 0.17 -19.65 -6.50
CA LYS A 97 0.19 -18.20 -6.21
C LYS A 97 1.42 -17.53 -6.85
N GLY A 98 2.60 -18.16 -6.72
CA GLY A 98 3.84 -17.65 -7.31
C GLY A 98 3.78 -17.51 -8.83
N ALA A 99 3.13 -18.45 -9.53
CA ALA A 99 2.97 -18.39 -10.99
C ALA A 99 2.00 -17.28 -11.42
N TRP A 100 0.89 -17.08 -10.70
CA TRP A 100 -0.03 -15.97 -10.98
C TRP A 100 0.61 -14.60 -10.73
N ARG A 101 1.39 -14.43 -9.65
CA ARG A 101 2.14 -13.19 -9.41
C ARG A 101 3.21 -12.94 -10.48
N LEU A 102 3.92 -14.00 -10.89
CA LEU A 102 4.91 -13.93 -11.97
C LEU A 102 4.26 -13.52 -13.31
N ARG A 103 3.12 -14.14 -13.65
CA ARG A 103 2.34 -13.80 -14.85
C ARG A 103 1.89 -12.33 -14.83
N ALA A 104 1.36 -11.86 -13.71
CA ALA A 104 0.89 -10.49 -13.57
C ALA A 104 2.01 -9.46 -13.80
N ARG A 105 3.16 -9.62 -13.14
CA ARG A 105 4.33 -8.74 -13.32
C ARG A 105 4.84 -8.76 -14.76
N ALA A 106 4.92 -9.93 -15.40
CA ALA A 106 5.35 -10.04 -16.80
C ALA A 106 4.40 -9.30 -17.75
N LEU A 107 3.09 -9.39 -17.51
CA LEU A 107 2.09 -8.67 -18.30
C LEU A 107 2.16 -7.16 -18.08
N GLU A 108 2.49 -6.69 -16.88
CA GLU A 108 2.75 -5.26 -16.64
C GLU A 108 3.99 -4.75 -17.36
N THR A 109 5.11 -5.49 -17.33
CA THR A 109 6.32 -5.13 -18.08
C THR A 109 6.07 -5.10 -19.59
N LEU A 110 5.14 -5.93 -20.07
CA LEU A 110 4.68 -5.93 -21.47
C LEU A 110 3.56 -4.91 -21.76
N GLU A 111 3.20 -4.09 -20.77
CA GLU A 111 2.16 -3.06 -20.85
C GLU A 111 0.79 -3.61 -21.31
N ARG A 112 0.40 -4.78 -20.80
CA ARG A 112 -0.90 -5.47 -21.01
C ARG A 112 -1.79 -5.36 -19.76
N PRO A 113 -2.32 -4.17 -19.43
CA PRO A 113 -2.94 -3.90 -18.14
C PRO A 113 -4.19 -4.74 -17.86
N SER A 114 -5.01 -5.08 -18.87
CA SER A 114 -6.22 -5.89 -18.62
C SER A 114 -5.88 -7.28 -18.11
N GLU A 115 -4.93 -7.96 -18.75
CA GLU A 115 -4.52 -9.30 -18.35
C GLU A 115 -3.70 -9.29 -17.07
N ALA A 116 -2.92 -8.24 -16.84
CA ALA A 116 -2.19 -8.06 -15.57
C ALA A 116 -3.15 -7.95 -14.38
N ILE A 117 -4.23 -7.15 -14.52
CA ILE A 117 -5.30 -7.02 -13.52
C ILE A 117 -5.93 -8.39 -13.23
N GLU A 118 -6.30 -9.15 -14.28
CA GLU A 118 -6.88 -10.49 -14.11
C GLU A 118 -5.92 -11.43 -13.36
N ALA A 119 -4.63 -11.44 -13.74
CA ALA A 119 -3.63 -12.28 -13.10
C ALA A 119 -3.40 -11.91 -11.62
N TYR A 120 -3.43 -10.62 -11.27
CA TYR A 120 -3.38 -10.19 -9.88
C TYR A 120 -4.64 -10.56 -9.08
N GLU A 121 -5.82 -10.48 -9.68
CA GLU A 121 -7.06 -10.95 -9.05
C GLU A 121 -6.97 -12.44 -8.73
N ARG A 122 -6.50 -13.27 -9.69
CA ARG A 122 -6.26 -14.70 -9.46
C ARG A 122 -5.24 -14.99 -8.38
N TYR A 123 -4.17 -14.20 -8.30
CA TYR A 123 -3.20 -14.30 -7.21
C TYR A 123 -3.85 -14.04 -5.84
N LEU A 124 -4.68 -12.99 -5.74
CA LEU A 124 -5.35 -12.63 -4.50
C LEU A 124 -6.44 -13.64 -4.10
N GLU A 125 -7.21 -14.18 -5.05
CA GLU A 125 -8.17 -15.27 -4.82
C GLU A 125 -7.54 -16.50 -4.16
N LEU A 126 -6.28 -16.78 -4.50
CA LEU A 126 -5.53 -17.91 -3.96
C LEU A 126 -4.76 -17.55 -2.69
N SER A 127 -4.62 -16.27 -2.34
CA SER A 127 -3.83 -15.81 -1.19
C SER A 127 -4.64 -15.79 0.09
N GLU A 128 -4.01 -16.15 1.21
CA GLU A 128 -4.66 -16.15 2.55
C GLU A 128 -4.47 -14.80 3.26
N GLY A 129 -4.15 -13.74 2.50
CA GLY A 129 -3.70 -12.45 3.02
C GLY A 129 -2.19 -12.40 3.30
N GLY A 130 -1.78 -11.47 4.17
CA GLY A 130 -0.38 -11.21 4.52
C GLY A 130 0.28 -10.12 3.67
N PRO A 131 1.52 -9.73 3.98
CA PRO A 131 2.15 -8.52 3.42
C PRO A 131 2.23 -8.52 1.90
N ALA A 132 2.64 -9.64 1.29
CA ALA A 132 2.72 -9.76 -0.17
C ALA A 132 1.35 -9.68 -0.87
N ALA A 133 0.29 -10.17 -0.23
CA ALA A 133 -1.08 -10.05 -0.75
C ALA A 133 -1.60 -8.62 -0.61
N TYR A 134 -1.28 -7.95 0.49
CA TYR A 134 -1.63 -6.55 0.71
C TYR A 134 -0.95 -5.62 -0.30
N GLU A 135 0.35 -5.80 -0.53
CA GLU A 135 1.11 -5.10 -1.57
C GLU A 135 0.43 -5.22 -2.94
N VAL A 136 0.11 -6.45 -3.34
CA VAL A 136 -0.54 -6.71 -4.62
C VAL A 136 -1.95 -6.10 -4.65
N ALA A 137 -2.69 -6.09 -3.55
CA ALA A 137 -4.02 -5.48 -3.49
C ALA A 137 -3.95 -3.95 -3.67
N LEU A 138 -3.00 -3.27 -3.03
CA LEU A 138 -2.77 -1.83 -3.21
C LEU A 138 -2.34 -1.49 -4.64
N HIS A 139 -1.46 -2.30 -5.19
CA HIS A 139 -1.00 -2.15 -6.58
C HIS A 139 -2.14 -2.37 -7.57
N LEU A 140 -2.92 -3.45 -7.41
CA LEU A 140 -4.10 -3.75 -8.20
C LEU A 140 -5.14 -2.62 -8.13
N ALA A 141 -5.36 -2.04 -6.95
CA ALA A 141 -6.24 -0.88 -6.79
C ALA A 141 -5.75 0.31 -7.63
N THR A 142 -4.44 0.57 -7.64
CA THR A 142 -3.81 1.62 -8.45
C THR A 142 -4.03 1.36 -9.95
N LEU A 143 -3.84 0.12 -10.42
CA LEU A 143 -4.07 -0.25 -11.82
C LEU A 143 -5.54 -0.08 -12.23
N LYS A 144 -6.47 -0.54 -11.39
CA LYS A 144 -7.91 -0.38 -11.61
C LYS A 144 -8.33 1.08 -11.64
N GLU A 145 -7.81 1.89 -10.72
CA GLU A 145 -8.09 3.33 -10.64
C GLU A 145 -7.56 4.06 -11.88
N ARG A 146 -6.33 3.76 -12.33
CA ARG A 146 -5.78 4.29 -13.58
C ARG A 146 -6.67 3.97 -14.78
N ARG A 147 -7.10 2.70 -14.89
CA ARG A 147 -8.00 2.26 -15.96
C ARG A 147 -9.37 2.95 -15.88
N ALA A 148 -9.91 3.12 -14.68
CA ALA A 148 -11.16 3.85 -14.46
C ALA A 148 -11.04 5.33 -14.85
N CYS A 149 -9.91 5.99 -14.55
CA CYS A 149 -9.66 7.35 -15.01
C CYS A 149 -9.68 7.46 -16.54
N LEU A 150 -9.03 6.51 -17.23
CA LEU A 150 -9.05 6.46 -18.70
C LEU A 150 -10.47 6.23 -19.23
N ALA A 151 -11.21 5.28 -18.66
CA ALA A 151 -12.59 5.00 -19.06
C ALA A 151 -13.51 6.22 -18.86
N GLN A 152 -13.44 6.88 -17.71
CA GLN A 152 -14.21 8.10 -17.42
C GLN A 152 -13.84 9.27 -18.34
N ALA A 153 -12.58 9.34 -18.78
CA ALA A 153 -12.14 10.34 -19.74
C ALA A 153 -12.66 10.11 -21.16
N LEU A 154 -13.12 8.89 -21.48
CA LEU A 154 -13.78 8.57 -22.75
C LEU A 154 -15.29 8.83 -22.74
N GLU A 155 -15.89 8.97 -21.55
CA GLU A 155 -17.31 9.29 -21.44
C GLU A 155 -17.59 10.68 -22.05
N PRO A 156 -18.69 10.83 -22.82
CA PRO A 156 -19.09 12.13 -23.34
C PRO A 156 -19.34 13.10 -22.17
N GLY A 157 -19.01 14.37 -22.41
CA GLY A 157 -19.26 15.45 -21.44
C GLY A 157 -20.75 15.63 -21.12
N ALA A 158 -21.05 16.45 -20.10
CA ALA A 158 -22.41 16.67 -19.61
C ALA A 158 -23.37 17.20 -20.69
N ASP A 159 -22.83 17.79 -21.76
CA ASP A 159 -23.57 18.38 -22.87
C ASP A 159 -24.01 17.35 -23.93
N GLY A 160 -23.77 16.05 -23.73
CA GLY A 160 -24.18 15.00 -24.66
C GLY A 160 -23.40 14.99 -25.99
N GLY A 161 -22.25 15.68 -26.05
CA GLY A 161 -21.35 15.69 -27.19
C GLY A 161 -20.62 14.36 -27.36
N GLY A 162 -21.34 13.32 -27.74
CA GLY A 162 -20.77 12.07 -28.23
C GLY A 162 -19.99 12.32 -29.52
N THR A 163 -18.72 11.90 -29.52
CA THR A 163 -17.80 11.92 -30.68
C THR A 163 -17.93 13.18 -31.53
N ASP A 164 -17.56 14.33 -30.98
CA ASP A 164 -17.56 15.64 -31.64
C ASP A 164 -16.54 15.76 -32.81
N GLY A 165 -16.15 14.64 -33.43
CA GLY A 165 -15.22 14.58 -34.56
C GLY A 165 -13.79 15.01 -34.23
N CYS A 166 -13.50 15.36 -32.96
CA CYS A 166 -12.18 15.82 -32.54
C CYS A 166 -11.13 14.71 -32.79
N PRO A 167 -10.14 14.94 -33.68
CA PRO A 167 -9.14 13.92 -34.03
C PRO A 167 -8.30 13.48 -32.81
N TYR A 168 -8.07 14.39 -31.85
CA TYR A 168 -7.34 14.08 -30.63
C TYR A 168 -8.15 13.21 -29.65
N ALA A 169 -9.47 13.42 -29.56
CA ALA A 169 -10.35 12.57 -28.75
C ALA A 169 -10.41 11.15 -29.34
N ARG A 170 -10.50 11.05 -30.68
CA ARG A 170 -10.46 9.76 -31.39
C ARG A 170 -9.13 9.04 -31.19
N ALA A 171 -8.00 9.73 -31.35
CA ALA A 171 -6.68 9.14 -31.13
C ALA A 171 -6.50 8.66 -29.68
N PHE A 172 -7.01 9.41 -28.70
CA PHE A 172 -7.03 8.98 -27.30
C PHE A 172 -7.90 7.73 -27.09
N ALA A 173 -9.11 7.69 -27.66
CA ALA A 173 -9.98 6.51 -27.59
C ALA A 173 -9.33 5.28 -28.23
N GLU A 174 -8.74 5.42 -29.42
CA GLU A 174 -8.01 4.35 -30.09
C GLU A 174 -6.81 3.86 -29.26
N ALA A 175 -6.11 4.76 -28.55
CA ALA A 175 -5.01 4.40 -27.66
C ALA A 175 -5.50 3.59 -26.44
N VAL A 176 -6.58 4.04 -25.79
CA VAL A 176 -7.14 3.36 -24.61
C VAL A 176 -7.77 2.01 -24.97
N HIS A 177 -8.59 1.94 -26.03
CA HIS A 177 -9.22 0.68 -26.46
C HIS A 177 -8.23 -0.34 -26.99
N GLY A 178 -7.15 0.14 -27.62
CA GLY A 178 -6.08 -0.71 -28.12
C GLY A 178 -5.04 -1.10 -27.07
N GLU A 179 -5.20 -0.68 -25.80
CA GLU A 179 -4.20 -0.84 -24.73
C GLU A 179 -2.79 -0.47 -25.20
N ARG A 180 -2.68 0.68 -25.87
CA ARG A 180 -1.39 1.16 -26.37
C ARG A 180 -0.44 1.43 -25.20
N PRO A 181 0.88 1.34 -25.45
CA PRO A 181 1.87 1.61 -24.42
C PRO A 181 1.58 2.86 -23.60
N GLU A 182 1.85 2.84 -22.31
CA GLU A 182 1.54 3.91 -21.36
C GLU A 182 2.04 5.28 -21.85
N ALA A 183 3.24 5.30 -22.43
CA ALA A 183 3.82 6.52 -22.98
C ALA A 183 3.00 7.08 -24.16
N GLU A 184 2.48 6.22 -25.03
CA GLU A 184 1.62 6.59 -26.15
C GLU A 184 0.24 7.03 -25.67
N THR A 185 -0.38 6.26 -24.77
CA THR A 185 -1.67 6.57 -24.16
C THR A 185 -1.63 7.92 -23.44
N ARG A 186 -0.56 8.18 -22.66
CA ARG A 186 -0.36 9.47 -21.99
C ARG A 186 -0.22 10.61 -22.99
N ARG A 187 0.58 10.46 -24.05
CA ARG A 187 0.74 11.48 -25.10
C ARG A 187 -0.60 11.80 -25.78
N ALA A 188 -1.39 10.78 -26.11
CA ALA A 188 -2.71 10.96 -26.71
C ALA A 188 -3.66 11.68 -25.75
N PHE A 189 -3.66 11.32 -24.46
CA PHE A 189 -4.47 11.99 -23.44
C PHE A 189 -4.07 13.46 -23.26
N THR A 190 -2.77 13.77 -23.19
CA THR A 190 -2.28 15.16 -23.12
C THR A 190 -2.73 15.98 -24.33
N ALA A 191 -2.65 15.40 -25.53
CA ALA A 191 -3.09 16.07 -26.75
C ALA A 191 -4.60 16.33 -26.76
N HIS A 192 -5.40 15.38 -26.27
CA HIS A 192 -6.85 15.52 -26.13
C HIS A 192 -7.23 16.63 -25.14
N VAL A 193 -6.64 16.64 -23.94
CA VAL A 193 -6.84 17.70 -22.93
C VAL A 193 -6.48 19.07 -23.53
N GLY A 194 -5.32 19.17 -24.17
CA GLY A 194 -4.84 20.41 -24.77
C GLY A 194 -5.73 20.93 -25.91
N ALA A 195 -6.32 20.04 -26.71
CA ALA A 195 -7.28 20.42 -27.74
C ALA A 195 -8.55 21.01 -27.13
N ARG A 196 -9.17 20.33 -26.15
CA ARG A 196 -10.39 20.80 -25.49
C ARG A 196 -10.17 22.11 -24.73
N MET A 197 -9.01 22.29 -24.09
CA MET A 197 -8.63 23.55 -23.47
C MET A 197 -8.59 24.73 -24.46
N ARG A 198 -8.09 24.53 -25.69
CA ARG A 198 -8.07 25.57 -26.73
C ARG A 198 -9.44 25.87 -27.32
N GLU A 199 -10.27 24.85 -27.48
CA GLU A 199 -11.60 24.97 -28.09
C GLU A 199 -12.62 25.63 -27.15
N ARG A 200 -12.65 25.22 -25.87
CA ARG A 200 -13.71 25.62 -24.92
C ARG A 200 -13.21 26.52 -23.78
N GLY A 201 -11.90 26.61 -23.60
CA GLY A 201 -11.27 27.37 -22.51
C GLY A 201 -11.22 26.60 -21.19
N ALA A 202 -10.34 27.02 -20.28
CA ALA A 202 -10.08 26.33 -19.02
C ALA A 202 -11.24 26.42 -17.99
N ALA A 203 -12.16 27.37 -18.18
CA ALA A 203 -13.33 27.55 -17.30
C ALA A 203 -14.52 26.65 -17.68
N ASP A 204 -14.42 25.91 -18.78
CA ASP A 204 -15.44 24.97 -19.20
C ASP A 204 -15.51 23.76 -18.22
N PRO A 205 -16.72 23.36 -17.76
CA PRO A 205 -16.86 22.25 -16.81
C PRO A 205 -16.30 20.92 -17.30
N ASP A 206 -16.47 20.58 -18.59
CA ASP A 206 -15.96 19.34 -19.16
C ASP A 206 -14.43 19.37 -19.25
N VAL A 207 -13.85 20.51 -19.62
CA VAL A 207 -12.39 20.71 -19.64
C VAL A 207 -11.79 20.57 -18.23
N ARG A 208 -12.45 21.13 -17.21
CA ARG A 208 -12.01 20.95 -15.81
C ARG A 208 -12.05 19.50 -15.37
N ARG A 209 -13.15 18.78 -15.67
CA ARG A 209 -13.29 17.35 -15.38
C ARG A 209 -12.19 16.54 -16.06
N LEU A 210 -11.98 16.76 -17.36
CA LEU A 210 -10.97 16.05 -18.16
C LEU A 210 -9.54 16.33 -17.64
N THR A 211 -9.25 17.57 -17.26
CA THR A 211 -7.95 17.95 -16.69
C THR A 211 -7.72 17.31 -15.33
N ALA A 212 -8.75 17.22 -14.48
CA ALA A 212 -8.68 16.54 -13.19
C ALA A 212 -8.40 15.02 -13.36
N LEU A 213 -9.08 14.36 -14.30
CA LEU A 213 -8.83 12.96 -14.64
C LEU A 213 -7.40 12.73 -15.15
N TYR A 214 -6.89 13.62 -16.01
CA TYR A 214 -5.52 13.57 -16.49
C TYR A 214 -4.49 13.76 -15.36
N ALA A 215 -4.73 14.68 -14.43
CA ALA A 215 -3.87 14.91 -13.28
C ALA A 215 -3.85 13.69 -12.34
N THR A 216 -5.00 13.06 -12.10
CA THR A 216 -5.09 11.82 -11.32
C THR A 216 -4.35 10.67 -12.01
N TYR A 217 -4.57 10.47 -13.31
CA TYR A 217 -3.85 9.46 -14.09
C TYR A 217 -2.32 9.64 -14.00
N CYS A 218 -1.81 10.86 -14.22
CA CYS A 218 -0.37 11.15 -14.13
C CYS A 218 0.20 10.89 -12.72
N ARG A 219 -0.55 11.21 -11.67
CA ARG A 219 -0.14 10.99 -10.28
C ARG A 219 0.01 9.50 -9.98
N LEU A 220 -0.98 8.70 -10.38
CA LEU A 220 -0.98 7.25 -10.17
C LEU A 220 0.11 6.54 -11.00
N ALA A 221 0.47 7.09 -12.17
CA ALA A 221 1.58 6.60 -12.98
C ALA A 221 2.96 6.90 -12.36
N ALA A 222 3.13 8.08 -11.76
CA ALA A 222 4.40 8.51 -11.18
C ALA A 222 4.68 7.91 -9.79
N GLN A 223 3.64 7.56 -9.03
CA GLN A 223 3.73 7.06 -7.65
C GLN A 223 2.79 5.87 -7.45
N PRO A 224 3.17 4.65 -7.89
CA PRO A 224 2.47 3.44 -7.49
C PRO A 224 2.56 3.26 -5.96
N ARG A 225 1.50 2.70 -5.35
CA ARG A 225 1.42 2.46 -3.91
C ARG A 225 2.38 1.32 -3.51
N ILE A 226 3.67 1.64 -3.31
CA ILE A 226 4.72 0.69 -2.89
C ILE A 226 4.71 0.52 -1.36
N THR A 227 5.01 -0.68 -0.84
CA THR A 227 5.33 -0.92 0.58
C THR A 227 6.58 -0.17 0.97
N ASP A 228 6.47 0.69 1.98
CA ASP A 228 7.55 1.59 2.32
C ASP A 228 8.78 0.83 2.86
N PRO A 229 9.94 0.85 2.16
CA PRO A 229 11.15 0.12 2.58
C PRO A 229 11.69 0.60 3.93
N LEU A 230 11.20 1.72 4.47
CA LEU A 230 11.54 2.23 5.79
C LEU A 230 10.86 1.47 6.94
N LEU A 231 9.81 0.68 6.67
CA LEU A 231 9.11 -0.10 7.70
C LEU A 231 9.83 -1.43 8.03
N GLY A 232 10.87 -1.78 7.27
CA GLY A 232 11.66 -2.99 7.47
C GLY A 232 10.80 -4.26 7.39
N ASP A 233 11.00 -5.19 8.32
CA ASP A 233 10.24 -6.45 8.41
C ASP A 233 8.84 -6.31 9.04
N CYS A 234 8.40 -5.08 9.35
CA CYS A 234 7.08 -4.88 9.95
C CYS A 234 5.99 -5.04 8.87
N GLU A 235 4.87 -5.66 9.24
CA GLU A 235 3.67 -5.63 8.40
C GLU A 235 3.16 -4.17 8.35
N PRO A 236 2.95 -3.59 7.16
CA PRO A 236 2.41 -2.23 7.04
C PRO A 236 1.00 -2.19 7.64
N LEU A 237 0.71 -1.12 8.38
CA LEU A 237 -0.59 -0.88 8.98
C LEU A 237 -1.19 0.37 8.35
N GLY A 238 -2.12 0.18 7.42
CA GLY A 238 -2.95 1.25 6.87
C GLY A 238 -4.23 1.44 7.70
N ILE A 239 -5.13 2.29 7.20
CA ILE A 239 -6.45 2.54 7.83
C ILE A 239 -7.30 1.25 7.86
N GLY A 240 -7.26 0.44 6.80
CA GLY A 240 -8.02 -0.81 6.72
C GLY A 240 -7.54 -1.85 7.72
N GLU A 241 -6.24 -2.04 7.83
CA GLU A 241 -5.62 -2.98 8.78
C GLU A 241 -5.85 -2.51 10.21
N LEU A 242 -5.79 -1.19 10.46
CA LEU A 242 -6.14 -0.62 11.76
C LEU A 242 -7.61 -0.88 12.11
N ARG A 243 -8.53 -0.71 11.15
CA ARG A 243 -9.95 -1.06 11.33
C ARG A 243 -10.09 -2.52 11.75
N GLY A 244 -9.48 -3.46 11.03
CA GLY A 244 -9.50 -4.88 11.39
C GLY A 244 -8.80 -5.19 12.73
N LEU A 245 -7.82 -4.38 13.12
CA LEU A 245 -7.17 -4.50 14.42
C LEU A 245 -8.12 -4.15 15.57
N VAL A 246 -9.00 -3.16 15.40
CA VAL A 246 -9.88 -2.64 16.47
C VAL A 246 -11.33 -3.16 16.40
N GLU A 247 -11.77 -3.74 15.28
CA GLU A 247 -13.14 -4.21 15.07
C GLU A 247 -13.61 -5.21 16.15
N GLY A 248 -14.75 -4.90 16.77
CA GLY A 248 -15.38 -5.67 17.84
C GLY A 248 -14.64 -5.68 19.17
N ARG A 249 -13.50 -4.99 19.30
CA ARG A 249 -12.65 -5.03 20.49
C ARG A 249 -12.92 -3.90 21.47
N ARG A 250 -12.70 -4.18 22.75
CA ARG A 250 -12.64 -3.16 23.80
C ARG A 250 -11.26 -2.53 23.77
N VAL A 251 -11.21 -1.24 23.48
CA VAL A 251 -9.97 -0.48 23.34
C VAL A 251 -9.87 0.50 24.49
N CYS A 252 -8.73 0.57 25.16
CA CYS A 252 -8.47 1.63 26.13
C CYS A 252 -7.27 2.49 25.74
N LEU A 253 -7.35 3.78 26.01
CA LEU A 253 -6.22 4.71 25.99
C LEU A 253 -5.79 5.06 27.41
N VAL A 254 -4.48 4.98 27.66
CA VAL A 254 -3.92 5.21 29.00
C VAL A 254 -3.05 6.48 28.99
N SER A 255 -3.40 7.43 29.86
CA SER A 255 -2.66 8.69 29.98
C SER A 255 -1.33 8.51 30.73
N ASN A 256 -0.48 9.54 30.68
CA ASN A 256 0.82 9.55 31.37
C ASN A 256 0.75 10.23 32.75
N ALA A 257 -0.45 10.41 33.30
CA ALA A 257 -0.66 11.08 34.58
C ALA A 257 0.02 10.31 35.73
N GLY A 258 0.74 11.03 36.59
CA GLY A 258 1.41 10.44 37.75
C GLY A 258 0.43 9.81 38.73
N GLU A 259 -0.71 10.46 38.96
CA GLU A 259 -1.77 9.98 39.86
C GLU A 259 -2.40 8.67 39.37
N LEU A 260 -2.48 8.46 38.05
CA LEU A 260 -2.92 7.20 37.48
C LEU A 260 -1.92 6.08 37.80
N ALA A 261 -0.62 6.36 37.61
CA ALA A 261 0.45 5.38 37.82
C ALA A 261 0.54 4.88 39.28
N THR A 262 0.30 5.77 40.26
CA THR A 262 0.32 5.44 41.70
C THR A 262 -1.00 4.91 42.23
N GLY A 263 -1.99 4.66 41.35
CA GLY A 263 -3.28 4.08 41.72
C GLY A 263 -3.20 2.62 42.18
N PRO A 264 -4.33 2.04 42.60
CA PRO A 264 -4.37 0.65 43.08
C PRO A 264 -4.08 -0.35 41.95
N ASP A 265 -3.44 -1.48 42.30
CA ASP A 265 -3.11 -2.58 41.37
C ASP A 265 -4.32 -3.11 40.60
N ALA A 266 -5.50 -3.12 41.25
CA ALA A 266 -6.75 -3.54 40.63
C ALA A 266 -7.09 -2.73 39.36
N ARG A 267 -6.71 -1.45 39.32
CA ARG A 267 -6.89 -0.59 38.13
C ARG A 267 -5.92 -0.97 37.02
N GLY A 268 -4.66 -1.24 37.34
CA GLY A 268 -3.71 -1.75 36.36
C GLY A 268 -4.17 -3.07 35.75
N ALA A 269 -4.71 -3.97 36.58
CA ALA A 269 -5.30 -5.23 36.12
C ALA A 269 -6.56 -5.01 35.24
N GLU A 270 -7.39 -4.01 35.54
CA GLU A 270 -8.52 -3.61 34.70
C GLU A 270 -8.05 -3.15 33.32
N ILE A 271 -7.03 -2.27 33.26
CA ILE A 271 -6.44 -1.77 32.01
C ILE A 271 -5.89 -2.93 31.17
N ASP A 272 -5.11 -3.83 31.79
CA ASP A 272 -4.46 -4.93 31.07
C ASP A 272 -5.46 -5.98 30.55
N ALA A 273 -6.69 -5.99 31.08
CA ALA A 273 -7.78 -6.85 30.65
C ALA A 273 -8.54 -6.36 29.40
N TYR A 274 -8.19 -5.19 28.85
CA TYR A 274 -8.72 -4.73 27.56
C TYR A 274 -8.14 -5.56 26.40
N ASP A 275 -8.88 -5.63 25.30
CA ASP A 275 -8.43 -6.37 24.12
C ASP A 275 -7.26 -5.66 23.44
N LEU A 276 -7.26 -4.31 23.50
CA LEU A 276 -6.18 -3.45 23.04
C LEU A 276 -5.91 -2.30 24.02
N VAL A 277 -4.67 -2.23 24.50
CA VAL A 277 -4.17 -1.13 25.31
C VAL A 277 -3.32 -0.19 24.45
N VAL A 278 -3.76 1.05 24.32
CA VAL A 278 -3.11 2.09 23.52
C VAL A 278 -2.40 3.09 24.42
N ARG A 279 -1.12 3.37 24.12
CA ARG A 279 -0.30 4.36 24.82
C ARG A 279 0.38 5.32 23.86
N CYS A 280 0.65 6.53 24.34
CA CYS A 280 1.16 7.61 23.52
C CYS A 280 2.54 8.11 23.97
N ASP A 281 3.39 8.42 23.00
CA ASP A 281 4.68 9.10 23.16
C ASP A 281 5.61 8.36 24.15
N ALA A 282 6.27 9.05 25.08
CA ALA A 282 7.25 8.46 26.00
C ALA A 282 6.61 7.74 27.21
N TYR A 283 5.49 7.06 26.99
CA TYR A 283 4.54 6.62 28.01
C TYR A 283 5.14 5.91 29.24
N ARG A 284 4.33 5.83 30.30
CA ARG A 284 4.64 5.03 31.51
C ARG A 284 3.81 3.75 31.51
N ALA A 285 4.48 2.60 31.63
CA ALA A 285 3.88 1.28 31.81
C ALA A 285 4.62 0.51 32.90
N GLY A 286 4.02 -0.57 33.39
CA GLY A 286 4.55 -1.40 34.48
C GLY A 286 4.31 -0.78 35.87
N THR A 287 3.32 0.10 35.98
CA THR A 287 2.99 0.80 37.24
C THR A 287 1.71 0.22 37.84
N PRO A 288 1.58 0.15 39.18
CA PRO A 288 0.39 -0.38 39.88
C PRO A 288 -0.95 0.06 39.28
N GLY A 289 -1.21 1.36 39.20
CA GLY A 289 -2.50 1.87 38.72
C GLY A 289 -2.59 2.05 37.21
N GLY A 290 -1.48 1.93 36.49
CA GLY A 290 -1.39 2.21 35.06
C GLY A 290 -1.30 0.97 34.16
N GLY A 291 -1.16 -0.23 34.74
CA GLY A 291 -1.02 -1.49 33.99
C GLY A 291 0.37 -1.66 33.35
N ALA A 292 0.63 -2.87 32.85
CA ALA A 292 1.89 -3.25 32.22
C ALA A 292 1.79 -3.42 30.70
N ARG A 293 0.58 -3.63 30.16
CA ARG A 293 0.39 -3.97 28.75
C ARG A 293 0.39 -2.72 27.87
N THR A 294 0.97 -2.88 26.68
CA THR A 294 0.90 -1.93 25.56
C THR A 294 0.78 -2.72 24.26
N ASP A 295 -0.37 -2.66 23.61
CA ASP A 295 -0.56 -3.30 22.31
C ASP A 295 -0.29 -2.33 21.16
N VAL A 296 -0.75 -1.09 21.28
CA VAL A 296 -0.54 -0.05 20.26
C VAL A 296 0.21 1.11 20.88
N HIS A 297 1.30 1.50 20.25
CA HIS A 297 2.08 2.67 20.64
C HIS A 297 2.02 3.73 19.54
N ALA A 298 1.41 4.86 19.87
CA ALA A 298 1.30 6.01 18.98
C ALA A 298 2.32 7.08 19.35
N VAL A 299 2.98 7.67 18.35
CA VAL A 299 4.03 8.68 18.57
C VAL A 299 3.83 9.86 17.65
N SER A 300 3.84 11.07 18.20
CA SER A 300 3.90 12.31 17.41
C SER A 300 5.26 12.98 17.58
N PRO A 301 6.24 12.71 16.70
CA PRO A 301 7.55 13.36 16.80
C PRO A 301 7.42 14.88 16.68
N ALA A 302 8.22 15.65 17.42
CA ALA A 302 8.27 17.10 17.25
C ALA A 302 8.75 17.45 15.83
N PRO A 303 8.25 18.53 15.21
CA PRO A 303 8.72 18.96 13.90
C PRO A 303 10.23 19.20 13.95
N SER A 304 10.97 18.70 12.97
CA SER A 304 12.43 18.82 12.92
C SER A 304 13.16 18.20 14.12
N ALA A 305 12.52 17.26 14.85
CA ALA A 305 13.17 16.56 15.96
C ALA A 305 14.50 15.94 15.53
N ARG A 306 15.54 16.19 16.32
CA ARG A 306 16.85 15.55 16.13
C ARG A 306 16.75 14.09 16.56
N ARG A 307 17.59 13.24 15.98
CA ARG A 307 17.66 11.80 16.31
C ARG A 307 17.76 11.52 17.81
N ALA A 308 18.51 12.33 18.56
CA ALA A 308 18.62 12.21 20.02
C ALA A 308 17.26 12.38 20.74
N GLN A 309 16.39 13.26 20.25
CA GLN A 309 15.06 13.50 20.85
C GLN A 309 14.08 12.36 20.53
N LEU A 310 14.22 11.72 19.37
CA LEU A 310 13.38 10.60 18.97
C LEU A 310 13.64 9.36 19.84
N ARG A 311 14.88 9.12 20.28
CA ARG A 311 15.25 7.93 21.09
C ARG A 311 14.47 7.78 22.40
N HIS A 312 13.84 8.85 22.90
CA HIS A 312 13.09 8.83 24.14
C HIS A 312 11.68 8.22 24.01
N ALA A 313 11.21 7.92 22.80
CA ALA A 313 9.89 7.32 22.57
C ALA A 313 9.88 5.78 22.74
N ARG A 314 10.77 5.19 23.54
CA ARG A 314 10.72 3.75 23.91
C ARG A 314 10.66 2.77 22.72
N TRP A 315 11.38 3.05 21.62
CA TRP A 315 11.34 2.24 20.40
C TRP A 315 11.83 0.78 20.54
N TYR A 316 12.39 0.38 21.67
CA TYR A 316 12.81 -1.01 21.91
C TYR A 316 11.71 -1.84 22.58
N GLU A 317 10.63 -1.23 23.09
CA GLU A 317 9.61 -1.97 23.83
C GLU A 317 8.72 -2.81 22.90
N PRO A 318 8.54 -4.11 23.18
CA PRO A 318 7.67 -4.96 22.39
C PRO A 318 6.22 -4.47 22.43
N VAL A 319 5.66 -4.17 21.27
CA VAL A 319 4.25 -3.82 21.09
C VAL A 319 3.70 -4.55 19.87
N ARG A 320 2.39 -4.65 19.74
CA ARG A 320 1.79 -5.25 18.55
C ARG A 320 1.90 -4.32 17.35
N ALA A 321 1.60 -3.04 17.54
CA ALA A 321 1.58 -2.04 16.47
C ALA A 321 2.21 -0.71 16.90
N ARG A 322 2.88 -0.03 15.97
CA ARG A 322 3.34 1.35 16.15
C ARG A 322 2.82 2.27 15.08
N ILE A 323 2.34 3.45 15.48
CA ILE A 323 1.79 4.45 14.57
C ILE A 323 2.54 5.77 14.76
N VAL A 324 3.01 6.36 13.67
CA VAL A 324 3.78 7.61 13.69
C VAL A 324 2.98 8.74 13.04
N PHE A 325 2.62 9.74 13.86
CA PHE A 325 1.87 10.92 13.44
C PHE A 325 2.82 12.12 13.22
N ALA A 326 3.38 12.21 12.02
CA ALA A 326 4.25 13.31 11.62
C ALA A 326 3.57 14.22 10.59
N GLU A 327 3.81 15.53 10.69
CA GLU A 327 3.20 16.59 9.87
C GLU A 327 3.75 16.63 8.43
N SER A 328 5.03 16.24 8.27
CA SER A 328 5.72 16.19 6.99
C SER A 328 6.19 14.77 6.68
N GLY A 329 6.37 14.47 5.39
CA GLY A 329 6.97 13.20 4.96
C GLY A 329 8.38 13.02 5.54
N ASP A 330 9.19 14.08 5.58
CA ASP A 330 10.57 14.01 6.08
C ASP A 330 10.66 13.76 7.60
N ASP A 331 9.73 14.33 8.38
CA ASP A 331 9.62 14.03 9.82
C ASP A 331 9.16 12.58 10.05
N TRP A 332 8.20 12.12 9.23
CA TRP A 332 7.70 10.75 9.28
C TRP A 332 8.83 9.76 8.98
N GLN A 333 9.55 9.95 7.87
CA GLN A 333 10.66 9.10 7.44
C GLN A 333 11.77 9.03 8.49
N ARG A 334 12.10 10.15 9.14
CA ARG A 334 13.09 10.16 10.23
C ARG A 334 12.62 9.38 11.45
N ALA A 335 11.35 9.47 11.80
CA ALA A 335 10.80 8.77 12.96
C ALA A 335 10.67 7.26 12.71
N VAL A 336 10.20 6.82 11.53
CA VAL A 336 10.09 5.38 11.23
C VAL A 336 11.45 4.68 11.12
N ARG A 337 12.54 5.41 10.82
CA ARG A 337 13.91 4.88 10.88
C ARG A 337 14.37 4.50 12.29
N GLU A 338 13.65 4.93 13.33
CA GLU A 338 13.93 4.53 14.72
C GLU A 338 13.15 3.27 15.13
N LEU A 339 12.28 2.73 14.26
CA LEU A 339 11.66 1.42 14.49
C LEU A 339 12.73 0.34 14.66
N VAL A 340 12.50 -0.55 15.63
CA VAL A 340 13.44 -1.62 15.95
C VAL A 340 12.87 -2.94 15.40
N PRO A 341 13.61 -3.68 14.55
CA PRO A 341 13.17 -4.99 14.08
C PRO A 341 12.82 -5.92 15.24
N GLY A 342 11.65 -6.57 15.17
CA GLY A 342 11.15 -7.45 16.23
C GLY A 342 10.49 -6.77 17.43
N ALA A 343 10.60 -5.44 17.58
CA ALA A 343 9.91 -4.71 18.66
C ALA A 343 8.45 -4.39 18.33
N GLN A 344 8.05 -4.46 17.06
CA GLN A 344 6.67 -4.33 16.63
C GLN A 344 6.38 -5.28 15.47
N ARG A 345 5.17 -5.83 15.44
CA ARG A 345 4.70 -6.63 14.30
C ARG A 345 4.16 -5.75 13.19
N TYR A 346 3.39 -4.73 13.55
CA TYR A 346 2.78 -3.79 12.63
C TYR A 346 3.41 -2.40 12.74
N ALA A 347 3.63 -1.73 11.61
CA ALA A 347 4.07 -0.34 11.57
C ALA A 347 3.16 0.48 10.67
N GLY A 348 2.63 1.59 11.21
CA GLY A 348 1.77 2.53 10.51
C GLY A 348 2.45 3.02 9.24
N ASP A 349 1.78 2.86 8.10
CA ASP A 349 2.30 3.34 6.83
C ASP A 349 2.12 4.87 6.69
N VAL A 350 2.63 5.41 5.58
CA VAL A 350 2.59 6.85 5.32
C VAL A 350 1.16 7.41 5.23
N ALA A 351 0.12 6.58 5.00
CA ALA A 351 -1.27 7.02 4.97
C ALA A 351 -1.83 7.33 6.37
N LEU A 352 -1.23 6.77 7.42
CA LEU A 352 -1.54 7.10 8.82
C LEU A 352 -0.75 8.31 9.37
N ARG A 353 0.08 8.97 8.56
CA ARG A 353 0.75 10.22 8.98
C ARG A 353 -0.25 11.38 9.10
N ARG A 354 0.21 12.51 9.67
CA ARG A 354 -0.57 13.75 9.64
C ARG A 354 -0.28 14.58 8.37
N PRO A 355 -1.28 15.31 7.83
CA PRO A 355 -2.70 15.17 8.12
C PRO A 355 -3.20 13.79 7.65
N LEU A 356 -4.10 13.17 8.43
CA LEU A 356 -4.70 11.89 8.02
C LEU A 356 -5.45 12.13 6.70
N ALA A 357 -5.18 11.30 5.69
CA ALA A 357 -5.58 11.58 4.30
C ALA A 357 -7.10 11.52 4.05
N ASP A 358 -7.91 11.16 5.05
CA ASP A 358 -9.36 11.03 4.94
C ASP A 358 -10.09 12.38 5.14
N PRO A 359 -10.95 12.82 4.20
CA PRO A 359 -11.75 14.04 4.29
C PRO A 359 -12.57 14.23 5.56
N ALA A 360 -13.04 13.16 6.21
CA ALA A 360 -13.75 13.25 7.50
C ALA A 360 -12.80 13.57 8.68
N LEU A 361 -11.51 13.26 8.54
CA LEU A 361 -10.45 13.60 9.50
C LEU A 361 -9.83 14.98 9.21
N ILE A 362 -9.95 15.49 7.96
CA ILE A 362 -9.44 16.79 7.43
C ILE A 362 -10.00 18.04 8.13
N GLY A 363 -10.93 17.92 9.09
CA GLY A 363 -11.37 19.00 9.98
C GLY A 363 -10.32 19.51 10.99
N GLU A 364 -9.02 19.43 10.69
CA GLU A 364 -7.93 19.93 11.56
C GLU A 364 -7.86 21.47 11.63
N GLY A 365 -8.52 22.18 10.70
CA GLY A 365 -8.65 23.63 10.69
C GLY A 365 -9.66 24.12 11.73
N GLY A 366 -9.26 24.20 13.00
CA GLY A 366 -10.11 24.74 14.07
C GLY A 366 -9.54 24.67 15.49
N TRP A 367 -8.51 23.84 15.72
CA TRP A 367 -8.00 23.54 17.07
C TRP A 367 -6.91 24.48 17.60
N GLY A 368 -6.68 25.62 16.93
CA GLY A 368 -5.69 26.65 17.33
C GLY A 368 -4.21 26.23 17.32
N GLY A 369 -3.90 24.93 17.22
CA GLY A 369 -2.55 24.34 17.15
C GLY A 369 -2.56 22.80 17.03
N ARG A 370 -1.37 22.19 16.87
CA ARG A 370 -1.16 20.74 16.62
C ARG A 370 -1.88 19.85 17.66
N PRO A 371 -2.75 18.91 17.24
CA PRO A 371 -3.44 17.99 18.15
C PRO A 371 -2.46 17.10 18.93
N SER A 372 -2.81 16.77 20.18
CA SER A 372 -2.06 15.79 20.96
C SER A 372 -2.12 14.41 20.30
N THR A 373 -1.10 13.57 20.54
CA THR A 373 -1.05 12.18 20.01
C THR A 373 -2.30 11.40 20.41
N ALA A 374 -2.66 11.50 21.69
CA ALA A 374 -3.85 10.86 22.25
C ALA A 374 -5.12 11.31 21.55
N PHE A 375 -5.29 12.62 21.34
CA PHE A 375 -6.47 13.15 20.66
C PHE A 375 -6.56 12.68 19.20
N THR A 376 -5.44 12.58 18.48
CA THR A 376 -5.45 12.01 17.12
C THR A 376 -5.83 10.54 17.11
N VAL A 377 -5.34 9.73 18.05
CA VAL A 377 -5.77 8.34 18.18
C VAL A 377 -7.26 8.26 18.48
N LEU A 378 -7.78 9.09 19.39
CA LEU A 378 -9.21 9.07 19.75
C LEU A 378 -10.09 9.39 18.56
N ARG A 379 -9.79 10.46 17.83
CA ARG A 379 -10.52 10.83 16.62
C ARG A 379 -10.47 9.73 15.56
N LEU A 380 -9.34 9.04 15.44
CA LEU A 380 -9.19 7.93 14.50
C LEU A 380 -10.04 6.72 14.93
N LEU A 381 -10.04 6.36 16.22
CA LEU A 381 -10.85 5.25 16.75
C LEU A 381 -12.36 5.56 16.64
N ASP A 382 -12.76 6.78 16.97
CA ASP A 382 -14.14 7.27 16.84
C ASP A 382 -14.60 7.26 15.38
N PHE A 383 -13.75 7.75 14.46
CA PHE A 383 -14.03 7.72 13.02
C PHE A 383 -14.20 6.30 12.46
N LEU A 384 -13.35 5.37 12.89
CA LEU A 384 -13.43 3.98 12.43
C LEU A 384 -14.73 3.30 12.89
N ASP A 385 -15.25 3.70 14.05
CA ASP A 385 -16.54 3.31 14.63
C ASP A 385 -16.83 1.79 14.71
N VAL A 386 -15.79 0.96 14.76
CA VAL A 386 -15.91 -0.51 14.78
C VAL A 386 -15.60 -1.15 16.13
N SER A 387 -15.05 -0.40 17.09
CA SER A 387 -14.73 -0.91 18.43
C SER A 387 -16.01 -1.15 19.24
N SER A 388 -16.01 -2.18 20.08
CA SER A 388 -17.15 -2.49 20.96
C SER A 388 -17.20 -1.59 22.20
N ALA A 389 -16.05 -1.06 22.63
CA ALA A 389 -15.93 -0.03 23.66
C ALA A 389 -14.67 0.80 23.44
N ILE A 390 -14.71 2.08 23.81
CA ILE A 390 -13.55 2.97 23.83
C ILE A 390 -13.51 3.68 25.19
N ASP A 391 -12.51 3.33 26.01
CA ASP A 391 -12.35 3.87 27.35
C ASP A 391 -11.02 4.62 27.51
N LEU A 392 -11.07 5.68 28.30
CA LEU A 392 -9.96 6.58 28.60
C LEU A 392 -9.60 6.47 30.07
N PHE A 393 -8.35 6.13 30.38
CA PHE A 393 -7.85 6.11 31.74
C PHE A 393 -6.93 7.30 32.01
N GLY A 394 -7.31 8.10 33.00
CA GLY A 394 -6.54 9.22 33.53
C GLY A 394 -6.55 10.48 32.65
N TYR A 395 -7.35 10.56 31.58
CA TYR A 395 -7.46 11.77 30.74
C TYR A 395 -8.33 12.88 31.32
N GLU A 396 -9.16 12.55 32.31
CA GLU A 396 -9.90 13.52 33.14
C GLU A 396 -8.95 14.41 33.95
N LEU A 397 -7.78 13.88 34.30
CA LEU A 397 -6.80 14.55 35.14
C LEU A 397 -6.23 15.81 34.45
N PRO A 398 -5.75 16.80 35.23
CA PRO A 398 -5.17 18.01 34.69
C PRO A 398 -3.99 17.75 33.73
N GLY A 399 -3.91 18.57 32.68
CA GLY A 399 -2.77 18.58 31.76
C GLY A 399 -2.70 17.42 30.75
N GLN A 400 -3.66 16.50 30.73
CA GLN A 400 -3.63 15.37 29.78
C GLN A 400 -4.20 15.72 28.39
N LEU A 401 -5.21 16.58 28.35
CA LEU A 401 -5.82 17.11 27.13
C LEU A 401 -5.87 18.63 27.21
N ARG A 402 -5.73 19.29 26.06
CA ARG A 402 -6.00 20.73 25.92
C ARG A 402 -7.49 21.00 26.11
N ARG A 403 -7.85 22.26 26.33
CA ARG A 403 -9.24 22.65 26.61
C ARG A 403 -10.18 22.24 25.47
N GLU A 404 -9.81 22.55 24.23
CA GLU A 404 -10.60 22.25 23.04
C GLU A 404 -10.72 20.74 22.82
N GLU A 405 -9.63 19.99 23.05
CA GLU A 405 -9.63 18.52 22.96
C GLU A 405 -10.55 17.91 24.02
N ARG A 406 -10.50 18.42 25.25
CA ARG A 406 -11.37 17.98 26.34
C ARG A 406 -12.83 18.25 26.04
N GLU A 407 -13.17 19.44 25.52
CA GLU A 407 -14.53 19.79 25.10
C GLU A 407 -15.07 18.80 24.07
N TRP A 408 -14.25 18.41 23.07
CA TRP A 408 -14.64 17.40 22.08
C TRP A 408 -14.85 16.03 22.72
N VAL A 409 -13.91 15.56 23.56
CA VAL A 409 -14.02 14.23 24.18
C VAL A 409 -15.24 14.15 25.10
N THR A 410 -15.49 15.18 25.91
CA THR A 410 -16.67 15.24 26.78
C THR A 410 -17.97 15.22 25.98
N ALA A 411 -18.01 15.88 24.82
CA ALA A 411 -19.19 15.85 23.94
C ALA A 411 -19.46 14.47 23.32
N HIS A 412 -18.44 13.61 23.20
CA HIS A 412 -18.54 12.25 22.65
C HIS A 412 -18.60 11.17 23.75
N ALA A 413 -18.50 11.55 25.03
CA ALA A 413 -18.55 10.63 26.14
C ALA A 413 -19.99 10.20 26.46
N LYS A 414 -20.21 8.90 26.66
CA LYS A 414 -21.47 8.33 27.17
C LYS A 414 -21.50 8.22 28.69
N GLY A 415 -20.34 8.23 29.33
CA GLY A 415 -20.20 8.20 30.79
C GLY A 415 -18.81 8.64 31.23
N SER A 416 -18.74 9.34 32.37
CA SER A 416 -17.49 9.81 32.97
C SER A 416 -17.49 9.51 34.47
N GLY A 417 -16.34 9.12 34.98
CA GLY A 417 -16.03 9.00 36.40
C GLY A 417 -14.68 9.66 36.71
N GLU A 418 -14.24 9.60 37.96
CA GLU A 418 -13.06 10.36 38.43
C GLU A 418 -11.78 10.11 37.63
N ILE A 419 -11.56 8.87 37.16
CA ILE A 419 -10.33 8.45 36.48
C ILE A 419 -10.62 7.71 35.15
N ARG A 420 -11.88 7.39 34.85
CA ARG A 420 -12.28 6.67 33.63
C ARG A 420 -13.38 7.42 32.89
N MET A 421 -13.22 7.59 31.58
CA MET A 421 -14.24 8.15 30.70
C MET A 421 -14.52 7.17 29.55
N SER A 422 -15.78 6.98 29.19
CA SER A 422 -16.22 6.02 28.17
C SER A 422 -16.88 6.77 27.01
N LEU A 423 -16.38 6.56 25.78
CA LEU A 423 -16.94 7.14 24.56
C LEU A 423 -18.00 6.23 23.92
N ARG A 424 -17.90 4.92 24.08
CA ARG A 424 -18.85 3.97 23.47
C ARG A 424 -19.21 2.82 24.36
#